data_AF-A0A2V1DST7-F1
#
_entry.id   AF-A0A2V1DST7-F1
#
_cell.length_a   1.000
_cell.length_b   1.000
_cell.length_c   1.000
_cell.angle_alpha   90.00
_cell.angle_beta   90.00
_cell.angle_gamma   90.00
#
_symmetry.space_group_name_H-M   'P 1'
#
loop_
_entity.id
_entity.type
_entity.pdbx_description
1 polymer ?
#
loop_
_entity_poly.entity_id
_entity_poly.type
_entity_poly.pdbx_seq_one_letter_code
_entity_poly.pdbx_strand_id
1 'polypeptide(L)'
;MCGRNATLPLFPVETLKIEAGSTIGFAAASIKSYYKEHEDFADYDPNFRIYHDGPATAYLSKAHGEPNDYAGDGEWFKIAAIGASDGLNWDVGQKSASGVMNFTIPKSTPPGKYLLRGEHLNINSAYMTTEMYVNCIHVEITGSGQGTPGPTTKFPGAFNAKDDGIWLPNALMRPLEPMDELKNWQGAGPEVWKG
;
A
#
# COMPACT_ATOMS: atom_id res chain seq x y z
N MET A 1 -3.20 7.28 8.65
CA MET A 1 -3.59 5.88 8.40
C MET A 1 -3.93 5.66 6.94
N CYS A 2 -4.98 6.31 6.42
CA CYS A 2 -5.37 6.22 5.01
C CYS A 2 -5.00 7.47 4.19
N GLY A 3 -3.97 8.21 4.62
CA GLY A 3 -3.58 9.51 4.07
C GLY A 3 -3.72 10.66 5.09
N ARG A 4 -3.37 11.88 4.67
CA ARG A 4 -3.47 13.09 5.50
C ARG A 4 -4.94 13.45 5.70
N ASN A 5 -5.37 13.53 6.95
CA ASN A 5 -6.76 13.86 7.34
C ASN A 5 -7.83 12.93 6.71
N ALA A 6 -7.45 11.69 6.39
CA ALA A 6 -8.31 10.72 5.72
C ALA A 6 -8.68 9.54 6.64
N THR A 7 -8.91 9.79 7.93
CA THR A 7 -9.27 8.72 8.89
C THR A 7 -10.69 8.21 8.68
N LEU A 8 -11.59 9.10 8.25
CA LEU A 8 -12.94 8.78 7.81
C LEU A 8 -13.18 9.46 6.45
N PRO A 9 -14.04 8.90 5.59
CA PRO A 9 -14.36 9.54 4.32
C PRO A 9 -15.21 10.80 4.56
N LEU A 10 -15.01 11.84 3.74
CA LEU A 10 -15.75 13.10 3.84
C LEU A 10 -17.24 12.95 3.51
N PHE A 11 -17.54 11.99 2.63
CA PHE A 11 -18.88 11.56 2.23
C PHE A 11 -18.88 10.04 2.13
N PRO A 12 -20.04 9.36 2.27
CA PRO A 12 -20.09 7.92 2.12
C PRO A 12 -19.50 7.46 0.79
N VAL A 13 -18.57 6.51 0.83
CA VAL A 13 -17.98 5.89 -0.35
C VAL A 13 -18.47 4.45 -0.51
N GLU A 14 -18.44 3.97 -1.75
CA GLU A 14 -18.86 2.62 -2.09
C GLU A 14 -17.92 1.57 -1.48
N THR A 15 -18.47 0.38 -1.20
CA THR A 15 -17.69 -0.78 -0.75
C THR A 15 -17.56 -1.76 -1.91
N LEU A 16 -16.34 -1.99 -2.35
CA LEU A 16 -16.04 -2.90 -3.45
C LEU A 16 -16.05 -4.36 -2.97
N LYS A 17 -16.85 -5.21 -3.64
CA LYS A 17 -16.83 -6.66 -3.37
C LYS A 17 -15.66 -7.32 -4.09
N ILE A 18 -14.84 -8.09 -3.35
CA ILE A 18 -13.65 -8.76 -3.88
C ILE A 18 -13.61 -10.19 -3.36
N GLU A 19 -13.41 -11.16 -4.24
CA GLU A 19 -13.22 -12.55 -3.82
C GLU A 19 -11.79 -12.76 -3.29
N ALA A 20 -11.63 -13.43 -2.14
CA ALA A 20 -10.32 -13.83 -1.64
C ALA A 20 -9.55 -14.64 -2.70
N GLY A 21 -8.29 -14.30 -2.95
CA GLY A 21 -7.47 -14.85 -4.03
C GLY A 21 -7.43 -14.01 -5.30
N SER A 22 -8.30 -13.01 -5.43
CA SER A 22 -8.29 -12.06 -6.55
C SER A 22 -7.20 -11.01 -6.37
N THR A 23 -6.79 -10.42 -7.51
CA THR A 23 -5.84 -9.30 -7.55
C THR A 23 -6.59 -7.99 -7.74
N ILE A 24 -6.20 -6.98 -6.98
CA ILE A 24 -6.69 -5.61 -7.10
C ILE A 24 -5.53 -4.67 -7.42
N GLY A 25 -5.76 -3.75 -8.36
CA GLY A 25 -4.81 -2.72 -8.75
C GLY A 25 -5.10 -1.39 -8.05
N PHE A 26 -4.07 -0.79 -7.44
CA PHE A 26 -4.07 0.60 -7.01
C PHE A 26 -3.34 1.43 -8.07
N ALA A 27 -4.11 2.18 -8.85
CA ALA A 27 -3.59 3.07 -9.87
C ALA A 27 -3.31 4.47 -9.30
N ALA A 28 -2.20 5.07 -9.73
CA ALA A 28 -1.99 6.50 -9.53
C ALA A 28 -2.65 7.29 -10.68
N ALA A 29 -3.13 8.50 -10.37
CA ALA A 29 -3.70 9.42 -11.34
C ALA A 29 -3.14 10.83 -11.11
N SER A 30 -3.12 11.64 -12.16
CA SER A 30 -2.77 13.06 -12.06
C SER A 30 -3.97 13.89 -11.62
N ILE A 31 -3.73 14.89 -10.78
CA ILE A 31 -4.62 16.04 -10.65
C ILE A 31 -4.48 16.91 -11.91
N LYS A 32 -5.59 17.40 -12.46
CA LYS A 32 -5.56 18.29 -13.64
C LYS A 32 -5.07 19.70 -13.29
N SER A 33 -5.24 20.12 -12.03
CA SER A 33 -4.81 21.42 -11.53
C SER A 33 -4.56 21.38 -10.02
N TYR A 34 -3.45 21.97 -9.57
CA TYR A 34 -3.06 22.06 -8.16
C TYR A 34 -4.07 22.83 -7.29
N TYR A 35 -4.94 23.65 -7.88
CA TYR A 35 -5.83 24.55 -7.14
C TYR A 35 -7.22 23.98 -6.83
N LYS A 36 -7.56 22.80 -7.37
CA LYS A 36 -8.91 22.21 -7.29
C LYS A 36 -8.88 20.70 -7.09
N GLU A 37 -8.14 20.23 -6.09
CA GLU A 37 -8.01 18.80 -5.76
C GLU A 37 -9.36 18.08 -5.55
N HIS A 38 -10.42 18.80 -5.20
CA HIS A 38 -11.77 18.23 -5.02
C HIS A 38 -12.65 18.23 -6.27
N GLU A 39 -12.27 18.94 -7.35
CA GLU A 39 -13.15 19.15 -8.52
C GLU A 39 -12.59 18.57 -9.82
N ASP A 40 -11.32 18.15 -9.88
CA ASP A 40 -10.67 17.87 -11.17
C ASP A 40 -9.62 16.74 -11.11
N PHE A 41 -10.07 15.54 -10.75
CA PHE A 41 -9.32 14.33 -11.06
C PHE A 41 -9.43 14.03 -12.56
N ALA A 42 -8.31 13.68 -13.19
CA ALA A 42 -8.38 13.06 -14.50
C ALA A 42 -9.02 11.68 -14.39
N ASP A 43 -9.75 11.28 -15.42
CA ASP A 43 -10.08 9.87 -15.58
C ASP A 43 -8.78 9.05 -15.57
N TYR A 44 -8.88 7.80 -15.12
CA TYR A 44 -7.72 6.91 -15.10
C TYR A 44 -7.12 6.79 -16.50
N ASP A 45 -5.86 7.22 -16.63
CA ASP A 45 -5.05 7.01 -17.84
C ASP A 45 -4.16 5.78 -17.62
N PRO A 46 -4.37 4.68 -18.35
CA PRO A 46 -3.54 3.48 -18.24
C PRO A 46 -2.08 3.70 -18.64
N ASN A 47 -1.76 4.83 -19.28
CA ASN A 47 -0.40 5.22 -19.61
C ASN A 47 0.24 6.11 -18.54
N PHE A 48 -0.51 6.52 -17.52
CA PHE A 48 0.06 7.24 -16.38
C PHE A 48 1.11 6.37 -15.70
N ARG A 49 2.24 6.97 -15.34
CA ARG A 49 3.34 6.29 -14.65
C ARG A 49 3.54 6.94 -13.31
N ILE A 50 3.77 6.13 -12.29
CA ILE A 50 4.23 6.64 -11.00
C ILE A 50 5.63 7.22 -11.22
N TYR A 51 5.81 8.51 -10.96
CA TYR A 51 7.09 9.20 -11.23
C TYR A 51 8.20 8.84 -10.25
N HIS A 52 7.84 8.52 -9.01
CA HIS A 52 8.82 8.10 -8.01
C HIS A 52 9.05 6.59 -8.12
N ASP A 53 10.32 6.19 -8.20
CA ASP A 53 10.67 4.79 -8.03
C ASP A 53 10.59 4.43 -6.56
N GLY A 54 10.02 3.27 -6.27
CA GLY A 54 9.94 2.84 -4.88
C GLY A 54 9.04 1.64 -4.67
N PRO A 55 9.12 1.03 -3.49
CA PRO A 55 8.33 -0.14 -3.19
C PRO A 55 6.86 0.19 -2.93
N ALA A 56 6.06 -0.87 -2.81
CA ALA A 56 4.67 -0.78 -2.46
C ALA A 56 4.25 -1.84 -1.44
N THR A 57 3.28 -1.53 -0.58
CA THR A 57 2.70 -2.51 0.37
C THR A 57 1.19 -2.39 0.42
N ALA A 58 0.54 -3.46 0.87
CA ALA A 58 -0.89 -3.45 1.13
C ALA A 58 -1.22 -4.13 2.47
N TYR A 59 -2.24 -3.58 3.15
CA TYR A 59 -2.72 -4.07 4.44
C TYR A 59 -4.24 -4.13 4.46
N LEU A 60 -4.78 -5.09 5.20
CA LEU A 60 -6.19 -5.16 5.53
C LEU A 60 -6.40 -4.90 7.02
N SER A 61 -7.47 -4.21 7.35
CA SER A 61 -8.00 -4.14 8.72
C SER A 61 -9.50 -4.40 8.71
N LYS A 62 -9.95 -5.32 9.57
CA LYS A 62 -11.35 -5.74 9.62
C LYS A 62 -12.18 -4.66 10.29
N ALA A 63 -13.24 -4.20 9.61
CA ALA A 63 -14.14 -3.20 10.17
C ALA A 63 -15.04 -3.83 11.24
N HIS A 64 -15.25 -3.11 12.34
CA HIS A 64 -16.22 -3.45 13.38
C HIS A 64 -17.63 -2.94 13.05
N GLY A 65 -18.07 -3.12 11.79
CA GLY A 65 -19.31 -2.54 11.26
C GLY A 65 -19.17 -2.14 9.80
N GLU A 66 -19.81 -1.04 9.42
CA GLU A 66 -19.67 -0.46 8.09
C GLU A 66 -18.32 0.27 7.93
N PRO A 67 -17.59 0.06 6.82
CA PRO A 67 -16.33 0.76 6.56
C PRO A 67 -16.44 2.29 6.58
N ASN A 68 -17.60 2.86 6.22
CA ASN A 68 -17.83 4.31 6.27
C ASN A 68 -17.78 4.90 7.69
N ASP A 69 -18.03 4.09 8.71
CA ASP A 69 -17.99 4.51 10.12
C ASP A 69 -16.71 4.03 10.83
N TYR A 70 -15.84 3.30 10.13
CA TYR A 70 -14.67 2.68 10.71
C TYR A 70 -13.43 3.55 10.52
N ALA A 71 -12.95 4.11 11.64
CA ALA A 71 -11.78 4.99 11.64
C ALA A 71 -10.46 4.27 11.32
N GLY A 72 -10.45 2.92 11.24
CA GLY A 72 -9.23 2.14 11.02
C GLY A 72 -8.41 1.87 12.29
N ASP A 73 -8.93 2.19 13.47
CA ASP A 73 -8.27 2.07 14.78
C ASP A 73 -8.06 0.63 15.30
N GLY A 74 -8.39 -0.37 14.48
CA GLY A 74 -8.19 -1.80 14.76
C GLY A 74 -6.83 -2.33 14.31
N GLU A 75 -6.73 -3.66 14.26
CA GLU A 75 -5.52 -4.38 13.90
C GLU A 75 -5.37 -4.50 12.37
N TRP A 76 -4.18 -4.12 11.89
CA TRP A 76 -3.80 -4.22 10.48
C TRP A 76 -2.84 -5.38 10.25
N PHE A 77 -3.08 -6.19 9.23
CA PHE A 77 -2.14 -7.22 8.77
C PHE A 77 -1.69 -6.91 7.34
N LYS A 78 -0.40 -7.11 7.08
CA LYS A 78 0.19 -6.89 5.76
C LYS A 78 -0.16 -8.07 4.86
N ILE A 79 -0.64 -7.81 3.65
CA ILE A 79 -0.98 -8.85 2.66
C ILE A 79 -0.03 -8.88 1.46
N ALA A 80 0.73 -7.80 1.23
CA ALA A 80 1.68 -7.72 0.13
C ALA A 80 2.81 -6.73 0.43
N ALA A 81 3.98 -7.04 -0.13
CA ALA A 81 5.12 -6.15 -0.26
C ALA A 81 5.72 -6.36 -1.66
N ILE A 82 5.87 -5.28 -2.41
CA ILE A 82 6.48 -5.25 -3.73
C ILE A 82 7.79 -4.47 -3.59
N GLY A 83 8.92 -5.16 -3.79
CA GLY A 83 10.26 -4.62 -3.70
C GLY A 83 10.92 -4.41 -5.06
N ALA A 84 12.21 -4.72 -5.16
CA ALA A 84 12.97 -4.74 -6.41
C ALA A 84 13.34 -6.19 -6.75
N SER A 85 12.59 -6.84 -7.65
CA SER A 85 12.79 -8.27 -7.95
C SER A 85 14.19 -8.61 -8.48
N ASP A 86 14.83 -7.67 -9.18
CA ASP A 86 16.21 -7.76 -9.68
C ASP A 86 17.26 -7.29 -8.67
N GLY A 87 16.84 -6.79 -7.50
CA GLY A 87 17.70 -6.20 -6.47
C GLY A 87 18.30 -4.83 -6.84
N LEU A 88 17.89 -4.22 -7.95
CA LEU A 88 18.51 -3.01 -8.50
C LEU A 88 17.48 -1.92 -8.80
N ASN A 89 16.35 -2.29 -9.41
CA ASN A 89 15.28 -1.39 -9.82
C ASN A 89 13.99 -1.78 -9.12
N TRP A 90 13.32 -0.80 -8.52
CA TRP A 90 12.00 -1.03 -7.94
C TRP A 90 11.01 -1.50 -9.01
N ASP A 91 10.18 -2.48 -8.65
CA ASP A 91 9.18 -3.03 -9.58
C ASP A 91 8.01 -2.05 -9.79
N VAL A 92 7.92 -0.97 -9.01
CA VAL A 92 6.93 0.10 -9.12
C VAL A 92 7.64 1.45 -9.32
N GLY A 93 7.16 2.23 -10.28
CA GLY A 93 7.68 3.57 -10.55
C GLY A 93 8.06 3.82 -12.01
N GLN A 94 8.92 4.82 -12.20
CA GLN A 94 9.30 5.35 -13.49
C GLN A 94 10.12 4.34 -14.29
N LYS A 95 11.06 3.65 -13.65
CA LYS A 95 11.96 2.68 -14.31
C LYS A 95 11.24 1.43 -14.78
N SER A 96 10.28 0.93 -14.00
CA SER A 96 9.44 -0.21 -14.38
C SER A 96 8.30 0.19 -15.32
N ALA A 97 8.15 1.49 -15.62
CA ALA A 97 7.05 2.06 -16.37
C ALA A 97 5.67 1.66 -15.79
N SER A 98 5.60 1.46 -14.47
CA SER A 98 4.40 0.99 -13.78
C SER A 98 3.59 2.15 -13.22
N GLY A 99 2.32 2.23 -13.59
CA GLY A 99 1.32 3.14 -13.03
C GLY A 99 0.43 2.51 -11.97
N VAL A 100 0.53 1.19 -11.78
CA VAL A 100 -0.43 0.40 -11.00
C VAL A 100 0.29 -0.56 -10.07
N MET A 101 -0.06 -0.52 -8.79
CA MET A 101 0.39 -1.47 -7.79
C MET A 101 -0.64 -2.60 -7.68
N ASN A 102 -0.26 -3.80 -8.10
CA ASN A 102 -1.15 -4.96 -8.06
C ASN A 102 -0.93 -5.77 -6.79
N PHE A 103 -1.98 -5.98 -6.02
CA PHE A 103 -1.96 -6.76 -4.78
C PHE A 103 -2.95 -7.90 -4.84
N THR A 104 -2.51 -9.11 -4.47
CA THR A 104 -3.39 -10.27 -4.35
C THR A 104 -3.92 -10.39 -2.93
N ILE A 105 -5.23 -10.52 -2.78
CA ILE A 105 -5.84 -10.84 -1.49
C ILE A 105 -5.54 -12.32 -1.17
N PRO A 106 -4.93 -12.69 -0.03
CA PRO A 106 -4.67 -14.08 0.30
C PRO A 106 -5.96 -14.91 0.28
N LYS A 107 -5.94 -16.11 -0.32
CA LYS A 107 -7.13 -16.97 -0.47
C LYS A 107 -7.79 -17.35 0.85
N SER A 108 -7.02 -17.43 1.93
CA SER A 108 -7.55 -17.77 3.25
C SER A 108 -8.07 -16.56 4.03
N THR A 109 -8.04 -15.34 3.46
CA THR A 109 -8.60 -14.13 4.10
C THR A 109 -10.04 -14.38 4.51
N PRO A 110 -10.40 -14.23 5.80
CA PRO A 110 -11.77 -14.43 6.24
C PRO A 110 -12.72 -13.45 5.57
N PRO A 111 -13.94 -13.89 5.18
CA PRO A 111 -14.91 -12.98 4.61
C PRO A 111 -15.32 -11.88 5.61
N GLY A 112 -15.74 -10.74 5.08
CA GLY A 112 -16.19 -9.59 5.86
C GLY A 112 -15.81 -8.25 5.24
N LYS A 113 -16.14 -7.18 5.95
CA LYS A 113 -15.83 -5.80 5.53
C LYS A 113 -14.50 -5.34 6.12
N TYR A 114 -13.68 -4.70 5.29
CA TYR A 114 -12.34 -4.26 5.63
C TYR A 114 -12.06 -2.86 5.05
N LEU A 115 -11.11 -2.16 5.66
CA LEU A 115 -10.32 -1.17 4.95
C LEU A 115 -9.12 -1.88 4.30
N LEU A 116 -8.90 -1.62 3.01
CA LEU A 116 -7.70 -2.03 2.28
C LEU A 116 -6.82 -0.81 2.05
N ARG A 117 -5.67 -0.78 2.73
CA ARG A 117 -4.68 0.30 2.70
C ARG A 117 -3.59 -0.05 1.69
N GLY A 118 -3.44 0.75 0.65
CA GLY A 118 -2.34 0.66 -0.32
C GLY A 118 -1.29 1.75 -0.06
N GLU A 119 -0.01 1.40 -0.18
CA GLU A 119 1.11 2.31 0.01
C GLU A 119 2.09 2.24 -1.15
N HIS A 120 2.58 3.40 -1.58
CA HIS A 120 3.80 3.56 -2.35
C HIS A 120 4.76 4.47 -1.59
N LEU A 121 6.03 4.10 -1.51
CA LEU A 121 7.04 4.88 -0.80
C LEU A 121 8.11 5.36 -1.78
N ASN A 122 8.34 6.68 -1.86
CA ASN A 122 9.58 7.18 -2.45
C ASN A 122 10.68 7.12 -1.38
N ILE A 123 11.33 5.96 -1.26
CA ILE A 123 12.38 5.77 -0.24
C ILE A 123 13.63 6.54 -0.64
N ASN A 124 14.19 7.28 0.31
CA ASN A 124 15.39 8.08 0.11
C ASN A 124 16.56 7.56 0.96
N SER A 125 17.79 7.80 0.51
CA SER A 125 19.00 7.50 1.29
C SER A 125 19.25 8.52 2.40
N ALA A 126 18.70 9.73 2.29
CA ALA A 126 18.75 10.73 3.34
C ALA A 126 17.73 10.41 4.46
N TYR A 127 18.14 10.66 5.69
CA TYR A 127 17.31 10.39 6.87
C TYR A 127 16.06 11.27 6.89
N MET A 128 14.89 10.68 7.18
CA MET A 128 13.59 11.36 7.30
C MET A 128 13.08 12.08 6.03
N THR A 129 13.58 11.71 4.85
CA THR A 129 13.11 12.31 3.58
C THR A 129 12.29 11.35 2.72
N THR A 130 11.99 10.14 3.20
CA THR A 130 11.09 9.21 2.52
C THR A 130 9.67 9.76 2.45
N GLU A 131 9.13 9.82 1.24
CA GLU A 131 7.75 10.29 1.01
C GLU A 131 6.80 9.10 0.97
N MET A 132 5.68 9.20 1.67
CA MET A 132 4.69 8.14 1.78
C MET A 132 3.39 8.52 1.07
N TYR A 133 3.06 7.81 -0.01
CA TYR A 133 1.81 7.96 -0.73
C TYR A 133 0.87 6.83 -0.32
N VAL A 134 -0.21 7.21 0.37
CA VAL A 134 -1.08 6.25 1.05
C VAL A 134 -2.53 6.59 0.78
N ASN A 135 -3.33 5.55 0.52
CA ASN A 135 -4.78 5.66 0.50
C ASN A 135 -5.44 4.37 1.01
N CYS A 136 -6.73 4.43 1.34
CA CYS A 136 -7.53 3.25 1.67
C CYS A 136 -8.79 3.21 0.84
N ILE A 137 -9.24 2.00 0.54
CA ILE A 137 -10.55 1.75 -0.05
C ILE A 137 -11.38 0.83 0.85
N HIS A 138 -12.70 0.91 0.71
CA HIS A 138 -13.63 0.02 1.42
C HIS A 138 -13.83 -1.24 0.61
N VAL A 139 -13.62 -2.41 1.23
CA VAL A 139 -13.79 -3.70 0.56
C VAL A 139 -14.64 -4.64 1.39
N GLU A 140 -15.44 -5.45 0.71
CA GLU A 140 -16.09 -6.63 1.28
C GLU A 140 -15.43 -7.86 0.66
N ILE A 141 -14.62 -8.54 1.47
CA ILE A 141 -13.98 -9.79 1.07
C ILE A 141 -15.02 -10.91 1.12
N THR A 142 -15.19 -11.60 -0.01
CA THR A 142 -16.07 -12.76 -0.17
C THR A 142 -15.25 -14.04 -0.32
N GLY A 143 -15.92 -15.19 -0.29
CA GLY A 143 -15.30 -16.51 -0.35
C GLY A 143 -15.38 -17.26 0.99
N SER A 144 -14.58 -18.31 1.12
CA SER A 144 -14.64 -19.26 2.24
C SER A 144 -13.37 -19.29 3.10
N GLY A 145 -12.47 -18.31 2.97
CA GLY A 145 -11.24 -18.24 3.73
C GLY A 145 -11.46 -18.38 5.24
N GLN A 146 -10.64 -19.21 5.89
CA GLN A 146 -10.70 -19.51 7.34
C GLN A 146 -9.36 -19.22 8.03
N GLY A 147 -8.49 -18.44 7.41
CA GLY A 147 -7.18 -18.09 7.95
C GLY A 147 -7.29 -17.21 9.20
N THR A 148 -6.23 -17.15 10.00
CA THR A 148 -6.11 -16.20 11.11
C THR A 148 -5.04 -15.18 10.76
N PRO A 149 -5.43 -13.96 10.35
CA PRO A 149 -4.46 -12.95 9.92
C PRO A 149 -3.48 -12.55 11.03
N GLY A 150 -2.18 -12.51 10.69
CA GLY A 150 -1.13 -12.09 11.59
C GLY A 150 0.27 -12.31 11.00
N PRO A 151 1.32 -11.72 11.60
CA PRO A 151 1.27 -10.78 12.72
C PRO A 151 0.58 -9.46 12.36
N THR A 152 0.06 -8.75 13.38
CA THR A 152 -0.69 -7.49 13.20
C THR A 152 0.07 -6.29 13.72
N THR A 153 -0.40 -5.10 13.37
CA THR A 153 0.10 -3.80 13.84
C THR A 153 -1.00 -2.75 13.89
N LYS A 154 -0.66 -1.53 14.35
CA LYS A 154 -1.55 -0.37 14.36
C LYS A 154 -0.96 0.81 13.60
N PHE A 155 -1.83 1.63 13.03
CA PHE A 155 -1.47 2.91 12.43
C PHE A 155 -2.14 4.06 13.21
N PRO A 156 -1.38 4.99 13.83
CA PRO A 156 0.09 5.06 13.90
C PRO A 156 0.70 3.99 14.83
N GLY A 157 2.00 3.72 14.64
CA GLY A 157 2.77 2.79 15.49
C GLY A 157 3.58 1.76 14.72
N ALA A 158 3.14 1.40 13.51
CA ALA A 158 3.79 0.37 12.70
C ALA A 158 5.20 0.72 12.22
N PHE A 159 5.52 2.02 12.08
CA PHE A 159 6.73 2.49 11.41
C PHE A 159 7.59 3.38 12.30
N ASN A 160 8.91 3.19 12.19
CA ASN A 160 9.94 4.08 12.68
C ASN A 160 10.74 4.65 11.50
N ALA A 161 11.19 5.89 11.61
CA ALA A 161 12.02 6.54 10.59
C ALA A 161 13.37 5.83 10.33
N LYS A 162 13.79 4.93 11.23
CA LYS A 162 15.00 4.10 11.10
C LYS A 162 14.73 2.67 10.64
N ASP A 163 13.49 2.29 10.39
CA ASP A 163 13.21 0.95 9.87
C ASP A 163 13.82 0.81 8.49
N ASP A 164 14.43 -0.34 8.21
CA ASP A 164 14.98 -0.67 6.87
C ASP A 164 13.87 -0.76 5.79
N GLY A 165 12.61 -0.76 6.21
CA GLY A 165 11.46 -0.60 5.31
C GLY A 165 11.12 0.85 4.95
N ILE A 166 11.73 1.84 5.62
CA ILE A 166 11.45 3.28 5.49
C ILE A 166 12.70 4.07 5.10
N TRP A 167 13.88 3.66 5.55
CA TRP A 167 15.15 4.34 5.27
C TRP A 167 16.22 3.35 4.84
N LEU A 168 16.71 3.48 3.59
CA LEU A 168 17.65 2.56 2.95
C LEU A 168 18.93 3.28 2.51
N PRO A 169 19.75 3.78 3.45
CA PRO A 169 20.93 4.59 3.10
C PRO A 169 21.97 3.80 2.31
N ASN A 170 22.18 2.52 2.60
CA ASN A 170 23.22 1.72 1.96
C ASN A 170 22.81 1.25 0.57
N ALA A 171 21.65 0.59 0.46
CA ALA A 171 21.12 0.10 -0.81
C ALA A 171 20.99 1.20 -1.87
N LEU A 172 20.53 2.40 -1.50
CA LEU A 172 20.27 3.48 -2.45
C LEU A 172 21.50 4.33 -2.78
N MET A 173 22.56 4.32 -1.96
CA MET A 173 23.81 5.02 -2.27
C MET A 173 24.79 4.21 -3.13
N ARG A 174 24.56 2.90 -3.34
CA ARG A 174 25.44 2.04 -4.14
C ARG A 174 24.67 1.30 -5.24
N PRO A 175 24.01 2.00 -6.18
CA PRO A 175 23.05 1.42 -7.12
C PRO A 175 23.71 0.73 -8.33
N LEU A 176 24.94 0.22 -8.20
CA LEU A 176 25.68 -0.37 -9.33
C LEU A 176 25.60 -1.89 -9.37
N GLU A 177 25.16 -2.53 -8.29
CA GLU A 177 25.02 -3.99 -8.19
C GLU A 177 23.69 -4.36 -7.51
N PRO A 178 23.09 -5.51 -7.84
CA PRO A 178 21.93 -6.03 -7.13
C PRO A 178 22.18 -6.16 -5.62
N MET A 179 21.26 -5.63 -4.82
CA MET A 179 21.30 -5.64 -3.37
C MET A 179 20.23 -6.58 -2.81
N ASP A 180 20.63 -7.49 -1.94
CA ASP A 180 19.71 -8.37 -1.20
C ASP A 180 18.72 -7.56 -0.35
N GLU A 181 19.11 -6.38 0.13
CA GLU A 181 18.24 -5.45 0.87
C GLU A 181 17.03 -5.00 0.04
N LEU A 182 17.23 -4.73 -1.26
CA LEU A 182 16.14 -4.31 -2.17
C LEU A 182 15.32 -5.52 -2.64
N LYS A 183 16.00 -6.65 -2.88
CA LYS A 183 15.37 -7.88 -3.34
C LYS A 183 14.49 -8.53 -2.28
N ASN A 184 14.94 -8.52 -1.04
CA ASN A 184 14.24 -9.12 0.10
C ASN A 184 13.39 -8.09 0.86
N TRP A 185 13.22 -6.88 0.32
CA TRP A 185 12.46 -5.83 0.98
C TRP A 185 11.03 -6.30 1.30
N GLN A 186 10.67 -6.25 2.58
CA GLN A 186 9.33 -6.62 3.07
C GLN A 186 8.51 -5.40 3.50
N GLY A 187 9.13 -4.21 3.51
CA GLY A 187 8.61 -2.99 4.14
C GLY A 187 8.59 -3.04 5.67
N ALA A 188 8.34 -1.89 6.28
CA ALA A 188 8.29 -1.77 7.74
C ALA A 188 7.00 -2.37 8.32
N GLY A 189 6.92 -2.48 9.64
CA GLY A 189 5.80 -3.14 10.31
C GLY A 189 5.85 -4.67 10.20
N PRO A 190 4.69 -5.36 10.29
CA PRO A 190 4.64 -6.82 10.38
C PRO A 190 5.09 -7.50 9.09
N GLU A 191 5.50 -8.76 9.19
CA GLU A 191 5.73 -9.61 8.01
C GLU A 191 4.46 -9.77 7.17
N VAL A 192 4.63 -10.08 5.89
CA VAL A 192 3.50 -10.37 4.98
C VAL A 192 2.80 -11.65 5.43
N TRP A 193 1.52 -11.54 5.75
CA TRP A 193 0.66 -12.69 6.00
C TRP A 193 0.29 -13.36 4.67
N LYS A 194 0.66 -14.63 4.52
CA LYS A 194 0.49 -15.40 3.26
C LYS A 194 -0.77 -16.27 3.24
N GLY A 195 -1.48 -16.33 4.36
CA GLY A 195 -2.73 -17.06 4.49
C GLY A 195 -2.70 -18.21 5.47
#